data_AF-A0A965YXK8-F1
#
_entry.id   AF-A0A965YXK8-F1
#
_cell.length_a   1.000
_cell.length_b   1.000
_cell.length_c   1.000
_cell.angle_alpha   90.00
_cell.angle_beta   90.00
_cell.angle_gamma   90.00
#
_symmetry.space_group_name_H-M   'P 1'
#
loop_
_entity.id
_entity.type
_entity.pdbx_description
1 polymer ?
#
loop_
_entity_poly.entity_id
_entity_poly.type
_entity_poly.pdbx_seq_one_letter_code
_entity_poly.pdbx_strand_id
1 'polypeptide(L)' 'MTILYEDNHLIVVNKSPGEIVQGDKTGDKPLSEIVKDYLKEKYNKPG' A
#
# COMPACT_ATOMS: atom_id res chain seq x y z
N MET A 1 -6.64 3.54 3.64
CA MET A 1 -6.32 3.11 2.26
C MET A 1 -7.61 2.74 1.52
N THR A 2 -7.97 3.53 0.50
CA THR A 2 -9.11 3.24 -0.38
C THR A 2 -8.59 2.86 -1.76
N ILE A 3 -9.00 1.72 -2.30
CA ILE A 3 -8.57 1.23 -3.62
C ILE A 3 -9.53 1.77 -4.66
N LEU A 4 -9.00 2.48 -5.65
CA LEU A 4 -9.76 3.02 -6.77
C LEU A 4 -9.77 2.04 -7.96
N TYR A 5 -8.68 1.31 -8.12
CA TYR A 5 -8.51 0.32 -9.18
C TYR A 5 -7.47 -0.72 -8.78
N GLU A 6 -7.66 -1.96 -9.19
CA GLU A 6 -6.72 -3.06 -8.97
C GLU A 6 -6.87 -4.11 -10.07
N ASP A 7 -5.75 -4.48 -10.69
CA ASP A 7 -5.63 -5.63 -11.58
C ASP A 7 -4.35 -6.43 -11.24
N ASN A 8 -3.97 -7.39 -12.08
CA ASN A 8 -2.81 -8.25 -11.84
C ASN A 8 -1.46 -7.50 -11.91
N HIS A 9 -1.40 -6.34 -12.57
CA HIS A 9 -0.18 -5.58 -12.83
C HIS A 9 -0.16 -4.22 -12.12
N LEU A 10 -1.32 -3.59 -11.90
CA LEU A 10 -1.46 -2.24 -11.38
C LEU A 10 -2.43 -2.19 -10.20
N ILE A 11 -2.11 -1.30 -9.26
CA ILE A 11 -3.00 -0.91 -8.17
C ILE A 11 -2.99 0.61 -8.04
N VAL A 12 -4.17 1.21 -7.96
CA VAL A 12 -4.37 2.65 -7.78
C VAL A 12 -5.10 2.86 -6.47
N VAL A 13 -4.47 3.62 -5.59
CA VAL A 13 -4.99 3.94 -4.26
C VAL A 13 -5.27 5.43 -4.14
N ASN A 14 -6.39 5.78 -3.50
CA ASN A 14 -6.63 7.14 -3.09
C ASN A 14 -5.79 7.45 -1.85
N LYS A 15 -4.75 8.25 -2.04
CA LYS A 15 -3.83 8.69 -1.00
C LYS A 15 -4.42 9.87 -0.23
N SER A 16 -4.60 9.70 1.07
CA SER A 16 -5.05 10.77 1.96
C SER A 16 -3.92 11.79 2.21
N PRO A 17 -4.26 13.07 2.46
CA PRO A 17 -3.28 14.04 2.93
C PRO A 17 -2.57 13.56 4.21
N GLY A 18 -1.26 13.80 4.32
CA GLY A 18 -0.47 13.37 5.48
C GLY A 18 0.10 11.95 5.42
N GLU A 19 -0.43 11.05 4.57
CA GLU A 19 0.20 9.73 4.39
C GLU A 19 1.53 9.86 3.64
N ILE A 20 2.60 9.22 4.12
CA ILE A 20 3.86 9.14 3.38
C ILE A 20 3.81 7.97 2.39
N VAL A 21 4.24 8.18 1.15
CA VAL A 21 4.25 7.12 0.12
C VAL A 21 5.52 6.27 0.22
N GLN A 22 6.61 6.88 0.67
CA GLN A 22 7.92 6.26 0.85
C GLN A 22 8.36 6.48 2.30
N GLY A 23 9.02 5.48 2.89
CA GLY A 23 9.55 5.58 4.25
C GLY A 23 10.59 6.69 4.36
N ASP A 24 10.56 7.39 5.48
CA ASP A 24 11.52 8.45 5.81
C ASP A 24 12.22 8.15 7.15
N LYS A 25 12.88 9.17 7.71
CA LYS A 25 13.63 9.05 8.97
C LYS A 25 12.75 8.96 10.22
N THR A 26 11.44 9.16 10.13
CA THR A 26 10.55 9.09 11.31
C THR A 26 10.26 7.65 11.70
N GLY A 27 10.40 6.70 10.76
CA GLY A 27 10.07 5.30 10.98
C GLY A 27 8.57 4.99 10.86
N ASP A 28 7.77 5.96 10.40
CA ASP A 28 6.36 5.74 10.13
C ASP A 28 6.16 4.72 9.00
N LYS A 29 5.09 3.94 9.07
CA LYS A 29 4.77 2.94 8.05
C LYS A 29 4.25 3.64 6.79
N PRO A 30 4.93 3.55 5.64
CA PRO A 30 4.49 4.20 4.42
C PRO A 30 3.37 3.43 3.74
N LEU A 31 2.64 4.14 2.86
CA LEU A 31 1.55 3.58 2.08
C LEU A 31 2.01 2.39 1.21
N SER A 32 3.27 2.38 0.75
CA SER A 32 3.83 1.25 -0.01
C SER A 32 3.83 -0.05 0.79
N GLU A 33 4.18 -0.01 2.08
CA GLU A 33 4.17 -1.19 2.96
C GLU A 33 2.74 -1.58 3.33
N ILE A 34 1.84 -0.62 3.55
CA ILE A 34 0.41 -0.90 3.79
C ILE A 34 -0.21 -1.63 2.59
N VAL A 35 0.07 -1.18 1.37
CA VAL A 35 -0.42 -1.82 0.13
C VAL A 35 0.17 -3.21 -0.03
N LYS A 36 1.46 -3.40 0.28
CA LYS A 36 2.13 -4.70 0.21
C LYS A 36 1.49 -5.72 1.15
N ASP A 37 1.24 -5.33 2.40
CA ASP A 37 0.60 -6.20 3.39
C ASP A 37 -0.83 -6.56 2.98
N TYR A 38 -1.59 -5.57 2.48
CA TYR A 38 -2.93 -5.81 1.93
C TYR A 38 -2.91 -6.88 0.82
N LEU A 39 -1.99 -6.76 -0.14
CA LEU A 39 -1.87 -7.73 -1.24
C LEU A 39 -1.43 -9.11 -0.74
N LYS A 40 -0.57 -9.16 0.29
CA LYS A 40 -0.13 -10.40 0.90
C LYS A 40 -1.28 -11.13 1.57
N GLU A 41 -2.04 -10.43 2.40
CA GLU A 41 -3.19 -10.99 3.13
C GLU A 41 -4.32 -11.38 2.18
N LYS A 42 -4.72 -10.50 1.27
CA LYS A 42 -5.83 -10.74 0.33
C LYS A 42 -5.60 -11.95 -0.57
N TYR A 43 -4.36 -12.13 -1.03
CA TYR A 43 -4.01 -13.18 -1.99
C TYR A 43 -3.21 -14.32 -1.39
N ASN A 44 -3.03 -14.35 -0.07
CA ASN A 44 -2.19 -15.32 0.66
C ASN A 44 -0.83 -15.52 -0.02
N LYS A 45 -0.19 -14.42 -0.43
CA LYS A 45 1.10 -14.51 -1.14
C LYS A 45 2.17 -15.01 -0.16
N PRO A 46 3.05 -15.94 -0.60
CA PRO A 46 4.08 -16.51 0.27
C PRO A 46 5.19 -15.51 0.66
N GLY A 47 5.29 -14.39 -0.07
CA GLY A 47 6.23 -13.28 0.19
C GLY A 47 5.58 -12.15 0.97
#